data_AF-B4DV30-F1
#
_entry.id   AF-B4DV30-F1
#
_cell.length_a   1.000
_cell.length_b   1.000
_cell.length_c   1.000
_cell.angle_alpha   90.00
_cell.angle_beta   90.00
_cell.angle_gamma   90.00
#
_symmetry.space_group_name_H-M   'P 1'
#
loop_
_entity.id
_entity.type
_entity.pdbx_description
1 polymer ?
#
loop_
_entity_poly.entity_id
_entity_poly.type
_entity_poly.pdbx_seq_one_letter_code
_entity_poly.pdbx_strand_id
1 'polypeptide(L)'
;MVDGTLLLLLSEALALTQTWAGSHSLKYFHTSVSRPGRGEPRFISVGYVDDTQFVRFDNDAASPRMVPRAPWMEQEGSEYWDRETRSARDTAQIFRVNLRTLRGYYNQSEAVRLRRQGLSHPE
;
A
#
# COMPACT_ATOMS: atom_id res chain seq x y z
N MET A 1 13.95 -27.44 45.82
CA MET A 1 12.53 -27.20 46.13
C MET A 1 12.18 -25.84 45.56
N VAL A 2 11.26 -25.76 44.60
CA VAL A 2 10.80 -24.46 44.08
C VAL A 2 9.91 -23.81 45.14
N ASP A 3 10.24 -22.56 45.49
CA ASP A 3 9.52 -21.76 46.49
C ASP A 3 8.11 -21.42 45.99
N GLY A 4 7.11 -21.51 46.85
CA GLY A 4 5.71 -21.19 46.53
C GLY A 4 5.50 -19.75 46.06
N THR A 5 6.39 -18.84 46.49
CA THR A 5 6.40 -17.44 46.04
C THR A 5 6.73 -17.33 44.55
N LEU A 6 7.65 -18.16 44.06
CA LEU A 6 8.04 -18.18 42.65
C LEU A 6 6.90 -18.71 41.77
N LEU A 7 6.18 -19.73 42.23
CA LEU A 7 5.02 -20.30 41.53
C LEU A 7 3.86 -19.30 41.43
N LEU A 8 3.63 -18.50 42.48
CA LEU A 8 2.61 -17.45 42.48
C LEU A 8 2.95 -16.33 41.47
N LEU A 9 4.19 -15.83 41.49
CA LEU A 9 4.62 -14.79 40.55
C LEU A 9 4.57 -15.28 39.09
N LEU A 10 4.93 -16.53 38.83
CA LEU A 10 4.83 -17.13 37.50
C LEU A 10 3.37 -17.31 37.07
N SER A 11 2.49 -17.69 38.00
CA SER A 11 1.06 -17.84 37.71
C SER A 11 0.38 -16.50 37.45
N GLU A 12 0.76 -15.45 38.18
CA GLU A 12 0.26 -14.09 38.00
C GLU A 12 0.75 -13.48 36.68
N ALA A 13 2.04 -13.66 36.35
CA ALA A 13 2.60 -13.26 35.04
C ALA A 13 1.94 -14.02 33.87
N LEU A 14 1.61 -15.31 34.07
CA LEU A 14 0.91 -16.11 33.06
C LEU A 14 -0.56 -15.68 32.89
N ALA A 15 -1.26 -15.36 33.98
CA ALA A 15 -2.62 -14.83 33.92
C ALA A 15 -2.68 -13.46 33.22
N LEU A 16 -1.68 -12.60 33.46
CA LEU A 16 -1.56 -11.30 32.78
C LEU A 16 -1.30 -11.45 31.28
N THR A 17 -0.54 -12.45 30.85
CA THR A 17 -0.34 -12.71 29.41
C THR A 17 -1.58 -13.33 28.74
N GLN A 18 -2.33 -14.18 29.44
CA GLN A 18 -3.56 -14.79 28.92
C GLN A 18 -4.72 -13.79 28.76
N THR A 19 -4.75 -12.70 29.54
CA THR A 19 -5.80 -11.67 29.46
C THR A 19 -5.58 -10.64 28.33
N TRP A 20 -4.49 -10.77 27.58
CA TRP A 20 -4.10 -9.86 26.49
C TRP A 20 -4.37 -10.38 25.08
N ALA A 21 -5.09 -11.50 24.92
CA ALA A 21 -5.49 -12.00 23.61
C ALA A 21 -6.72 -11.24 23.09
N GLY A 22 -6.54 -9.97 22.75
CA GLY A 22 -7.52 -9.17 22.00
C GLY A 22 -7.65 -9.63 20.55
N SER A 23 -8.68 -9.15 19.84
CA SER A 23 -8.76 -9.34 18.39
C SER A 23 -7.72 -8.48 17.70
N HIS A 24 -7.00 -9.08 16.75
CA HIS A 24 -6.05 -8.37 15.89
C HIS A 24 -6.61 -8.25 14.46
N SER A 25 -6.19 -7.21 13.74
CA SER A 25 -6.59 -7.00 12.35
C SER A 25 -5.40 -6.72 11.43
N LEU A 26 -5.50 -7.16 10.17
CA LEU A 26 -4.57 -6.85 9.11
C LEU A 26 -5.34 -6.14 7.99
N LYS A 27 -4.89 -4.94 7.60
CA LYS A 27 -5.56 -4.12 6.59
C LYS A 27 -4.57 -3.62 5.55
N TYR A 28 -4.95 -3.73 4.27
CA TYR A 28 -4.22 -3.10 3.17
C TYR A 28 -5.11 -2.06 2.48
N PHE A 29 -4.57 -0.86 2.31
CA PHE A 29 -5.22 0.24 1.61
C PHE A 29 -4.48 0.51 0.31
N HIS A 30 -5.22 0.42 -0.81
CA HIS A 30 -4.71 0.65 -2.14
C HIS A 30 -5.34 1.92 -2.71
N THR A 31 -4.51 2.88 -3.08
CA THR A 31 -4.96 4.14 -3.67
C THR A 31 -4.29 4.32 -5.03
N SER A 32 -5.09 4.60 -6.06
CA SER A 32 -4.58 5.02 -7.36
C SER A 32 -5.19 6.33 -7.80
N VAL A 33 -4.34 7.24 -8.28
CA VAL A 33 -4.73 8.59 -8.67
C VAL A 33 -4.29 8.84 -10.11
N SER A 34 -5.25 9.17 -10.98
CA SER A 34 -4.95 9.58 -12.35
C SER A 34 -4.18 10.90 -12.34
N ARG A 35 -3.19 11.02 -13.23
CA ARG A 35 -2.36 12.23 -13.36
C ARG A 35 -2.29 12.67 -14.81
N PRO A 36 -3.25 13.48 -15.29
CA PRO A 36 -3.21 14.09 -16.61
C PRO A 36 -1.84 14.71 -16.91
N GLY A 37 -1.29 14.44 -18.09
CA GLY A 37 0.02 14.97 -18.52
C GLY A 37 1.26 14.36 -17.85
N ARG A 38 1.14 13.47 -16.85
CA ARG A 38 2.29 12.79 -16.21
C ARG A 38 2.39 11.29 -16.52
N GLY A 39 1.57 10.80 -17.46
CA GLY A 39 1.59 9.41 -17.91
C GLY A 39 0.88 8.45 -16.95
N GLU A 40 1.65 7.60 -16.27
CA GLU A 40 1.13 6.52 -15.42
C GLU A 40 0.48 7.05 -14.12
N PRO A 41 -0.68 6.48 -13.69
CA PRO A 41 -1.30 6.83 -12.42
C PRO A 41 -0.32 6.65 -11.25
N ARG A 42 -0.43 7.52 -10.24
CA ARG A 42 0.25 7.26 -8.97
C ARG A 42 -0.47 6.12 -8.27
N PHE A 43 0.28 5.18 -7.72
CA PHE A 43 -0.24 4.08 -6.94
C PHE A 43 0.51 3.97 -5.61
N ILE A 44 -0.26 3.84 -4.54
CA ILE A 44 0.24 3.69 -3.18
C ILE A 44 -0.47 2.48 -2.56
N SER A 45 0.30 1.58 -1.96
CA SER A 45 -0.20 0.51 -1.08
C SER A 45 0.33 0.74 0.34
N VAL A 46 -0.53 0.61 1.34
CA VAL A 46 -0.17 0.75 2.75
C VAL A 46 -0.77 -0.41 3.54
N GLY A 47 0.07 -1.09 4.33
CA GLY A 47 -0.35 -2.18 5.22
C GLY A 47 -0.35 -1.74 6.68
N TYR A 48 -1.38 -2.15 7.43
CA TYR A 48 -1.53 -1.96 8.87
C TYR A 48 -1.75 -3.30 9.57
N VAL A 49 -1.03 -3.53 10.66
CA VAL A 49 -1.39 -4.52 11.68
C VAL A 49 -1.95 -3.72 12.85
N ASP A 50 -3.20 -4.01 13.20
CA ASP A 50 -4.03 -3.18 14.08
C ASP A 50 -4.06 -1.74 13.57
N ASP A 51 -3.61 -0.78 14.37
CA ASP A 51 -3.50 0.63 13.98
C ASP A 51 -2.06 1.04 13.61
N THR A 52 -1.14 0.08 13.56
CA THR A 52 0.28 0.33 13.26
C THR A 52 0.59 0.06 11.80
N GLN A 53 1.00 1.11 11.09
CA GLN A 53 1.51 0.96 9.72
C GLN A 53 2.81 0.16 9.72
N PHE A 54 2.85 -0.95 8.99
CA PHE A 54 4.03 -1.82 8.96
C PHE A 54 4.73 -1.88 7.61
N VAL A 55 4.02 -1.59 6.51
CA VAL A 55 4.59 -1.55 5.16
C VAL A 55 4.03 -0.42 4.30
N ARG A 56 4.80 0.00 3.31
CA ARG A 56 4.37 0.95 2.28
C ARG A 56 5.04 0.69 0.94
N PHE A 57 4.28 0.83 -0.13
CA PHE A 57 4.77 0.95 -1.50
C PHE A 57 4.28 2.27 -2.12
N ASP A 58 5.13 2.92 -2.91
CA ASP A 58 4.78 4.12 -3.69
C ASP A 58 5.49 4.00 -5.05
N ASN A 59 4.72 3.93 -6.15
CA ASN A 59 5.30 3.78 -7.48
C ASN A 59 6.02 5.04 -7.99
N ASP A 60 5.80 6.19 -7.33
CA ASP A 60 6.39 7.47 -7.68
C ASP A 60 7.72 7.74 -6.94
N ALA A 61 8.14 6.82 -6.08
CA ALA A 61 9.43 6.92 -5.40
C ALA A 61 10.60 6.70 -6.38
N ALA A 62 11.77 7.25 -6.08
CA ALA A 62 12.96 7.10 -6.94
C ALA A 62 13.37 5.64 -7.16
N SER A 63 13.14 4.77 -6.17
CA SER A 63 13.31 3.32 -6.27
C SER A 63 12.06 2.62 -5.71
N PRO A 64 11.05 2.36 -6.55
CA PRO A 64 9.79 1.76 -6.12
C PRO A 64 9.97 0.32 -5.62
N ARG A 65 9.86 0.17 -4.30
CA ARG A 65 9.86 -1.11 -3.58
C ARG A 65 8.94 -1.04 -2.37
N MET A 66 8.49 -2.21 -1.91
CA MET A 66 7.83 -2.30 -0.61
C MET A 66 8.89 -2.02 0.46
N VAL A 67 8.58 -1.16 1.43
CA VAL A 67 9.49 -0.80 2.52
C VAL A 67 8.85 -1.01 3.89
N PRO A 68 9.64 -1.41 4.90
CA PRO A 68 9.17 -1.50 6.28
C PRO A 68 8.81 -0.11 6.81
N ARG A 69 7.83 -0.08 7.72
CA ARG A 69 7.38 1.12 8.45
C ARG A 69 7.33 0.93 9.95
N ALA A 70 7.60 -0.29 10.43
CA ALA A 70 7.75 -0.60 11.83
C ALA A 70 9.05 -1.41 12.05
N PRO A 71 9.75 -1.27 13.19
CA PRO A 71 11.04 -1.91 13.44
C PRO A 71 11.00 -3.44 13.32
N TRP A 72 9.90 -4.06 13.73
CA TRP A 72 9.73 -5.52 13.67
C TRP A 72 9.64 -6.06 12.24
N MET A 73 9.45 -5.21 11.23
CA MET A 73 9.53 -5.65 9.83
C MET A 73 10.96 -5.69 9.30
N GLU A 74 11.93 -5.03 9.94
CA GLU A 74 13.31 -4.99 9.45
C GLU A 74 13.99 -6.37 9.48
N GLN A 75 13.45 -7.30 10.27
CA GLN A 75 13.93 -8.68 10.35
C GLN A 75 13.60 -9.53 9.10
N GLU A 76 12.67 -9.07 8.26
CA GLU A 76 12.26 -9.80 7.07
C GLU A 76 13.35 -9.83 6.01
N GLY A 77 13.56 -11.00 5.40
CA GLY A 77 14.59 -11.23 4.39
C GLY A 77 14.31 -10.59 3.03
N SER A 78 15.33 -10.55 2.16
CA SER A 78 15.20 -9.96 0.81
C SER A 78 14.12 -10.63 -0.04
N GLU A 79 13.95 -11.95 0.08
CA GLU A 79 12.92 -12.70 -0.66
C GLU A 79 11.50 -12.20 -0.33
N TYR A 80 11.22 -11.90 0.94
CA TYR A 80 9.95 -11.33 1.37
C TYR A 80 9.72 -9.98 0.67
N TRP A 81 10.71 -9.09 0.73
CA TRP A 81 10.60 -7.75 0.14
C TRP A 81 10.48 -7.77 -1.39
N ASP A 82 11.17 -8.70 -2.06
CA ASP A 82 11.07 -8.89 -3.51
C ASP A 82 9.69 -9.41 -3.91
N ARG A 83 9.12 -10.34 -3.13
CA ARG A 83 7.76 -10.84 -3.34
C ARG A 83 6.71 -9.74 -3.12
N GLU A 84 6.78 -9.01 -2.01
CA GLU A 84 5.83 -7.94 -1.71
C GLU A 84 5.94 -6.78 -2.72
N THR A 85 7.16 -6.49 -3.19
CA THR A 85 7.38 -5.49 -4.25
C THR A 85 6.75 -5.92 -5.57
N ARG A 86 6.88 -7.20 -5.96
CA ARG A 86 6.22 -7.72 -7.17
C ARG A 86 4.69 -7.65 -7.04
N SER A 87 4.14 -8.11 -5.92
CA SER A 87 2.70 -8.04 -5.64
C SER A 87 2.14 -6.61 -5.73
N ALA A 88 2.85 -5.63 -5.14
CA ALA A 88 2.45 -4.23 -5.21
C ALA A 88 2.52 -3.66 -6.64
N ARG A 89 3.52 -4.07 -7.44
CA ARG A 89 3.61 -3.69 -8.86
C ARG A 89 2.46 -4.27 -9.68
N ASP A 90 2.13 -5.54 -9.48
CA ASP A 90 1.01 -6.20 -10.17
C ASP A 90 -0.32 -5.53 -9.83
N THR A 91 -0.53 -5.20 -8.55
CA THR A 91 -1.70 -4.44 -8.09
C THR A 91 -1.75 -3.05 -8.74
N ALA A 92 -0.61 -2.36 -8.85
CA ALA A 92 -0.55 -1.07 -9.54
C ALA A 92 -0.98 -1.19 -11.02
N GLN A 93 -0.58 -2.26 -11.71
CA GLN A 93 -1.00 -2.50 -13.10
C GLN A 93 -2.52 -2.73 -13.21
N ILE A 94 -3.10 -3.51 -12.29
CA ILE A 94 -4.56 -3.73 -12.22
C ILE A 94 -5.29 -2.41 -12.03
N PHE A 95 -4.86 -1.58 -11.06
CA PHE A 95 -5.47 -0.29 -10.79
C PHE A 95 -5.36 0.67 -11.98
N ARG A 96 -4.25 0.63 -12.73
CA ARG A 96 -4.13 1.42 -13.96
C ARG A 96 -5.18 1.02 -15.00
N VAL A 97 -5.37 -0.28 -15.23
CA VAL A 97 -6.39 -0.76 -16.17
C VAL A 97 -7.77 -0.34 -15.69
N ASN A 98 -8.07 -0.54 -14.40
CA ASN A 98 -9.34 -0.12 -13.80
C ASN A 98 -9.60 1.38 -13.96
N LEU A 99 -8.61 2.24 -13.73
CA LEU A 99 -8.74 3.68 -13.94
C LEU A 99 -9.01 4.02 -15.41
N ARG A 100 -8.36 3.36 -16.37
CA ARG A 100 -8.63 3.55 -17.81
C ARG A 100 -10.06 3.13 -18.15
N THR A 101 -10.51 1.98 -17.66
CA THR A 101 -11.88 1.47 -17.87
C THR A 101 -12.92 2.42 -17.28
N LEU A 102 -12.76 2.83 -16.02
CA LEU A 102 -13.67 3.77 -15.35
C LEU A 102 -13.75 5.10 -16.08
N ARG A 103 -12.62 5.64 -16.55
CA ARG A 103 -12.64 6.86 -17.38
C ARG A 103 -13.43 6.67 -18.67
N GLY A 104 -13.35 5.50 -19.30
CA GLY A 104 -14.18 5.15 -20.46
C GLY A 104 -15.66 5.17 -20.13
N TYR A 105 -16.07 4.50 -19.05
CA TYR A 105 -17.49 4.43 -18.64
C TYR A 105 -18.10 5.79 -18.31
N TYR A 106 -17.31 6.69 -17.73
CA TYR A 106 -17.77 8.03 -17.36
C TYR A 106 -17.45 9.11 -18.41
N ASN A 107 -17.02 8.73 -19.62
CA ASN A 107 -16.65 9.65 -20.70
C ASN A 107 -15.61 10.71 -20.28
N GLN A 108 -14.64 10.33 -19.44
CA GLN A 108 -13.54 11.15 -18.92
C GLN A 108 -12.22 10.89 -19.66
N SER A 109 -12.28 10.53 -20.94
CA SER A 109 -11.10 10.59 -21.82
C SER A 109 -10.61 12.03 -21.89
N GLU A 110 -9.30 12.25 -22.09
CA GLU A 110 -8.80 13.62 -22.18
C GLU A 110 -9.48 14.34 -23.36
N ALA A 111 -10.41 15.24 -23.03
CA ALA A 111 -11.16 16.01 -24.00
C ALA A 111 -10.21 16.97 -24.72
N VAL A 112 -9.99 16.67 -25.99
CA VAL A 112 -9.68 17.60 -27.08
C VAL A 112 -8.46 18.48 -26.87
N ARG A 113 -7.32 18.03 -27.41
CA ARG A 113 -6.30 18.94 -27.95
C ARG A 113 -7.01 19.84 -28.97
N LEU A 114 -7.29 21.08 -28.59
CA LEU A 114 -7.72 22.12 -29.53
C LEU A 114 -6.68 22.20 -30.65
N ARG A 115 -6.99 21.58 -31.77
CA ARG A 115 -6.33 21.86 -33.03
C ARG A 115 -6.78 23.27 -33.37
N ARG A 116 -5.97 24.28 -33.06
CA ARG A 116 -6.03 25.57 -33.76
C ARG A 116 -5.77 25.24 -35.23
N GLN A 117 -6.82 24.92 -35.99
CA GLN A 117 -6.81 25.23 -37.41
C GLN A 117 -6.87 26.75 -37.47
N GLY A 118 -5.71 27.37 -37.63
CA GLY A 118 -5.67 28.74 -38.12
C GLY A 118 -6.33 28.75 -39.48
N LEU A 119 -7.39 29.54 -39.62
CA LEU A 119 -7.84 30.04 -40.91
C LEU A 119 -6.62 30.60 -41.64
N SER A 120 -6.24 29.97 -42.75
CA SER A 120 -5.55 30.67 -43.83
C SER A 120 -6.61 31.08 -44.83
N HIS A 121 -7.01 32.35 -44.78
CA HIS A 121 -7.69 33.01 -45.89
C HIS A 121 -6.72 33.14 -47.08
N PRO A 122 -7.19 32.99 -48.33
CA PRO A 122 -6.38 33.20 -49.52
C PRO A 122 -6.30 34.69 -49.87
N GLU A 123 -5.13 35.14 -50.30
CA GLU A 123 -4.95 36.23 -51.28
C GLU A 123 -4.23 35.65 -52.51
#